data_AF-A0A6J4STR6-F1
#
_entry.id   AF-A0A6J4STR6-F1
#
_cell.length_a   1.000
_cell.length_b   1.000
_cell.length_c   1.000
_cell.angle_alpha   90.00
_cell.angle_beta   90.00
_cell.angle_gamma   90.00
#
_symmetry.space_group_name_H-M   'P 1'
#
loop_
_entity.id
_entity.type
_entity.pdbx_description
1 polymer ?
#
loop_
_entity_poly.entity_id
_entity_poly.type
_entity_poly.pdbx_seq_one_letter_code
_entity_poly.pdbx_strand_id
1 'polypeptide(L)' 'MKGCILSLALLTAACRQQEPPAPTAQETEQLDDADSMLNDLAKEEGPEANAPGPFNRSD' A
#
# COMPACT_ATOMS: atom_id res chain seq x y z
N MET A 1 -8.67 -5.48 -35.83
CA MET A 1 -9.91 -5.45 -35.02
C MET A 1 -10.18 -6.72 -34.19
N LYS A 2 -9.56 -7.88 -34.47
CA LYS A 2 -9.74 -9.09 -33.63
C LYS A 2 -8.88 -9.09 -32.35
N GLY A 3 -7.68 -8.47 -32.38
CA GLY A 3 -6.82 -8.35 -31.20
C GLY A 3 -7.39 -7.46 -30.10
N CYS A 4 -8.08 -6.37 -30.46
CA CYS A 4 -8.67 -5.44 -29.51
C CYS A 4 -9.75 -6.08 -28.61
N ILE A 5 -10.50 -7.06 -29.14
CA ILE A 5 -11.56 -7.75 -28.38
C ILE A 5 -10.96 -8.69 -27.33
N LEU A 6 -9.83 -9.35 -27.66
CA LEU A 6 -9.14 -10.23 -26.71
C LEU A 6 -8.56 -9.44 -25.54
N SER A 7 -7.92 -8.30 -25.81
CA SER A 7 -7.36 -7.44 -24.75
C SER A 7 -8.44 -6.89 -23.82
N LEU A 8 -9.60 -6.51 -24.37
CA LEU A 8 -10.71 -6.00 -23.57
C LEU A 8 -11.33 -7.08 -22.68
N ALA A 9 -11.45 -8.32 -23.17
CA ALA A 9 -11.95 -9.45 -22.39
C ALA A 9 -11.03 -9.79 -21.20
N LEU A 10 -9.71 -9.78 -21.41
CA LEU A 10 -8.71 -10.01 -20.36
C LEU A 10 -8.77 -8.94 -19.26
N LEU A 11 -8.93 -7.66 -19.62
CA LEU A 11 -9.11 -6.59 -18.63
C LEU A 11 -10.38 -6.80 -17.79
N THR A 12 -11.50 -7.19 -18.40
CA THR A 12 -12.75 -7.43 -17.66
C THR A 12 -12.69 -8.65 -16.74
N ALA A 13 -11.87 -9.65 -17.06
CA ALA A 13 -11.64 -10.80 -16.20
C ALA A 13 -10.75 -10.45 -15.00
N ALA A 14 -9.74 -9.58 -15.19
CA ALA A 14 -8.90 -9.08 -14.11
C ALA A 14 -9.61 -8.07 -13.19
N CYS A 15 -10.67 -7.41 -13.68
CA CYS A 15 -11.52 -6.52 -12.88
C CYS A 15 -12.64 -7.25 -12.11
N ARG A 16 -12.75 -8.58 -12.22
CA ARG A 16 -13.61 -9.35 -11.31
C ARG A 16 -12.94 -9.28 -9.94
N GLN A 17 -13.49 -8.43 -9.07
CA GLN A 17 -13.12 -8.27 -7.67
C GLN A 17 -13.18 -9.62 -6.96
N GLN A 18 -12.07 -10.35 -7.03
CA GLN A 18 -11.75 -11.42 -6.12
C GLN A 18 -11.14 -10.74 -4.90
N GLU A 19 -12.01 -10.15 -4.07
CA GLU A 19 -11.56 -9.69 -2.76
C GLU A 19 -11.15 -10.92 -1.96
N PRO A 20 -9.96 -10.90 -1.33
CA PRO A 20 -9.61 -11.96 -0.40
C PRO A 20 -10.69 -12.03 0.68
N PRO A 21 -11.02 -13.23 1.19
CA PRO A 21 -11.93 -13.34 2.32
C PRO A 21 -11.43 -12.44 3.45
N ALA A 22 -12.37 -11.84 4.19
CA ALA A 22 -12.02 -11.04 5.36
C ALA A 22 -11.11 -11.85 6.29
N PRO A 23 -10.05 -11.22 6.84
CA PRO A 23 -9.15 -11.90 7.77
C PRO A 23 -9.95 -12.44 8.95
N THR A 24 -9.53 -13.59 9.48
CA THR A 24 -10.08 -14.10 10.73
C THR A 24 -9.75 -13.16 11.89
N ALA A 25 -10.46 -13.32 13.02
CA ALA A 25 -10.20 -12.50 14.21
C ALA A 25 -8.73 -12.62 14.66
N GLN A 26 -8.19 -13.84 14.64
CA GLN A 26 -6.81 -14.12 15.02
C GLN A 26 -5.78 -13.55 14.05
N GLU A 27 -6.09 -13.46 12.75
CA GLU A 27 -5.23 -12.79 11.76
C GLU A 27 -5.27 -11.27 11.93
N THR A 28 -6.43 -10.73 12.34
CA THR A 28 -6.59 -9.30 12.63
C THR A 28 -5.81 -8.90 13.89
N GLU A 29 -5.85 -9.71 14.94
CA GLU A 29 -5.07 -9.49 16.18
C GLU A 29 -3.56 -9.50 15.91
N GLN A 30 -3.07 -10.45 15.10
CA GLN A 30 -1.66 -10.50 14.71
C GLN A 30 -1.23 -9.28 13.89
N LEU A 31 -2.12 -8.76 13.04
CA LEU A 31 -1.86 -7.57 12.25
C LEU A 31 -1.84 -6.30 13.12
N ASP A 32 -2.78 -6.19 14.07
CA ASP A 32 -2.85 -5.07 15.02
C ASP A 32 -1.60 -4.99 15.91
N ASP A 33 -1.13 -6.15 16.40
CA ASP A 33 0.11 -6.24 17.18
C ASP A 33 1.33 -5.77 16.34
N ALA A 34 1.42 -6.21 15.08
CA ALA A 34 2.50 -5.82 14.18
C ALA A 34 2.46 -4.31 13.87
N ASP A 35 1.27 -3.76 13.63
CA ASP A 35 1.06 -2.33 13.39
C ASP A 35 1.41 -1.51 14.63
N SER A 36 1.10 -2.00 15.84
CA SER A 36 1.51 -1.33 17.08
C SER A 36 3.03 -1.23 17.20
N MET A 37 3.77 -2.29 16.89
CA MET A 37 5.23 -2.28 16.93
C MET A 37 5.83 -1.29 15.93
N LEU A 38 5.27 -1.23 14.71
CA LEU A 38 5.72 -0.28 13.68
C LEU A 38 5.39 1.16 14.06
N ASN A 39 4.21 1.40 14.64
CA ASN A 39 3.81 2.71 15.12
C ASN A 39 4.71 3.20 16.26
N ASP A 40 5.11 2.31 17.17
CA ASP A 40 6.07 2.65 18.22
C ASP A 40 7.46 2.97 17.66
N LEU A 41 7.93 2.22 16.65
CA LEU A 41 9.16 2.55 15.94
C LEU A 41 9.10 3.90 15.21
N ALA A 42 7.95 4.22 14.60
CA ALA A 42 7.73 5.48 13.91
C ALA A 42 7.63 6.69 14.86
N LYS A 43 7.24 6.49 16.12
CA LYS A 43 7.28 7.54 17.16
C LYS A 43 8.71 7.86 17.58
N GLU A 44 9.59 6.87 17.60
CA GLU A 44 11.02 7.05 17.91
C GLU A 44 11.78 7.70 16.74
N GLU A 45 11.39 7.45 15.50
CA GLU A 45 11.97 8.01 14.27
C GLU A 45 11.05 9.06 13.62
N GLY A 46 10.61 10.06 14.40
CA GLY A 46 9.63 11.07 13.95
C GLY A 46 9.90 11.68 12.55
N PRO A 47 8.89 12.23 11.88
CA PRO A 47 8.82 12.41 10.41
C PRO A 47 9.81 13.41 9.77
N GLU A 48 10.84 13.86 10.47
CA GLU A 48 11.66 15.02 10.07
C GLU A 48 13.18 14.83 10.17
N ALA A 49 13.71 13.64 10.48
CA ALA A 49 15.16 13.55 10.71
C ALA A 49 16.03 13.74 9.44
N ASN A 50 15.50 13.58 8.22
CA ASN A 50 16.33 13.66 7.00
C ASN A 50 15.59 13.90 5.67
N ALA A 51 14.54 14.72 5.63
CA ALA A 51 14.04 15.22 4.35
C ALA A 51 14.77 16.53 4.01
N PRO A 52 15.76 16.55 3.09
CA PRO A 52 16.28 17.81 2.57
C PRO A 52 15.14 18.55 1.88
N GLY A 53 14.70 19.66 2.47
CA GLY A 53 13.72 20.57 1.86
C GLY A 53 14.21 21.06 0.47
N PRO A 54 13.29 21.53 -0.39
CA PRO A 54 13.63 21.87 -1.77
C PRO A 54 14.73 22.94 -1.80
N PHE A 55 15.87 22.56 -2.41
CA PHE A 55 17.07 23.34 -2.69
C PHE A 55 16.91 24.87 -2.62
N ASN A 56 17.50 25.50 -1.60
CA ASN A 56 17.80 26.93 -1.66
C ASN A 56 19.04 27.13 -2.55
N ARG A 57 18.79 27.43 -3.83
CA ARG A 57 19.77 28.05 -4.72
C ARG A 57 19.67 29.56 -4.50
N SER A 58 20.64 30.13 -3.81
CA SER A 58 20.88 31.58 -3.79
C SER A 58 22.32 31.84 -4.19
N ASP A 59 22.45 32.60 -5.29
CA ASP A 59 23.61 33.25 -5.93
C ASP A 59 25.04 32.80 -5.61
#